data_AF-A0A2C6BJW3-F1
#
_entry.id   AF-A0A2C6BJW3-F1
#
_cell.length_a   1.000
_cell.length_b   1.000
_cell.length_c   1.000
_cell.angle_alpha   90.00
_cell.angle_beta   90.00
_cell.angle_gamma   90.00
#
_symmetry.space_group_name_H-M   'P 1'
#
loop_
_entity.id
_entity.type
_entity.pdbx_description
1 polymer ?
#
loop_
_entity_poly.entity_id
_entity_poly.type
_entity_poly.pdbx_seq_one_letter_code
_entity_poly.pdbx_strand_id
1 'polypeptide(L)'
;MKNDKNFIYFLFVTTCVLGLMGQFFLMNFRILEMFNLFNINVVFFWLIFGIFIYFTLFNKKIKNQERTIKELDDIKSFFEREELCDKKITERELLKIANEFFYKEEDTEKYPILSKVWKEYSSTVLKTNENKCYQIIDAEDLFNENSLIKEKMNMKILNYIPQLFVGLGIFGTFLGLSLGLSKINLRDTGDLGQINNLIEGVQTSFYTSLYGMFFSISITLLFNNYMSQIEKRIFILRDKLNSLFFLNNGGEIIQDMRDELKEIRAYNSEMATQITNGINKELVQMTAILDNKIAGITSGITGTFQETMSENLEKIFSEDFIKNFANIKDELLETSRENNRFIAEYKNEMREIVTTTKSLKDEFLVFADEINQKYNDTNENLKENFEKISVVLNDVREIHSSINEFTEDVQFIASENKKIISDFKDVSVNLKDFAEGQETILNLWKGYKDNFASFEKCINDNFENYQIILEDVSDKYGEKIDKLTTDYIKTMNMGMEDVFKGYDNHITEVIEKFQGVLKTFKENLELSDDNLKNNLDLLQENLESQSKLSEINNGISEKNRVLLEKIEKTQQHLANLEEKGDR
;
A
#
# COMPACT_ATOMS: atom_id res chain seq x y z
N MET A 1 -13.69 -28.58 -15.00
CA MET A 1 -13.70 -28.42 -13.53
C MET A 1 -12.93 -29.50 -12.75
N LYS A 2 -12.83 -30.77 -13.21
CA LYS A 2 -11.86 -31.74 -12.65
C LYS A 2 -10.39 -31.26 -12.72
N ASN A 3 -10.11 -30.29 -13.59
CA ASN A 3 -8.81 -29.65 -13.77
C ASN A 3 -8.44 -28.62 -12.69
N ASP A 4 -9.38 -28.05 -11.93
CA ASP A 4 -9.08 -26.84 -11.13
C ASP A 4 -8.45 -27.17 -9.77
N LYS A 5 -8.79 -28.34 -9.20
CA LYS A 5 -8.10 -28.91 -8.03
C LYS A 5 -6.71 -29.40 -8.40
N ASN A 6 -6.57 -29.98 -9.59
CA ASN A 6 -5.27 -30.34 -10.16
C ASN A 6 -4.42 -29.10 -10.38
N PHE A 7 -5.01 -27.97 -10.77
CA PHE A 7 -4.29 -26.71 -11.01
C PHE A 7 -3.68 -26.12 -9.73
N ILE A 8 -4.38 -26.14 -8.60
CA ILE A 8 -3.82 -25.64 -7.34
C ILE A 8 -2.68 -26.55 -6.86
N TYR A 9 -2.91 -27.86 -6.86
CA TYR A 9 -1.87 -28.80 -6.47
C TYR A 9 -0.66 -28.70 -7.41
N PHE A 10 -0.91 -28.53 -8.70
CA PHE A 10 0.11 -28.26 -9.69
C PHE A 10 0.86 -26.95 -9.40
N LEU A 11 0.16 -25.86 -9.06
CA LEU A 11 0.79 -24.58 -8.74
C LEU A 11 1.66 -24.70 -7.47
N PHE A 12 1.17 -25.40 -6.45
CA PHE A 12 1.93 -25.67 -5.23
C PHE A 12 3.17 -26.53 -5.50
N VAL A 13 3.02 -27.66 -6.18
CA VAL A 13 4.14 -28.55 -6.54
C VAL A 13 5.15 -27.82 -7.40
N THR A 14 4.69 -27.06 -8.39
CA THR A 14 5.56 -26.25 -9.27
C THR A 14 6.31 -25.19 -8.46
N THR A 15 5.65 -24.51 -7.52
CA THR A 15 6.31 -23.54 -6.63
C THR A 15 7.38 -24.21 -5.77
N CYS A 16 7.10 -25.37 -5.19
CA CYS A 16 8.07 -26.12 -4.40
C CYS A 16 9.27 -26.58 -5.24
N VAL A 17 9.02 -27.10 -6.45
CA VAL A 17 10.08 -27.53 -7.36
C VAL A 17 10.92 -26.34 -7.81
N LEU A 18 10.30 -25.22 -8.21
CA LEU A 18 11.02 -24.01 -8.61
C LEU A 18 11.82 -23.40 -7.46
N GLY A 19 11.27 -23.38 -6.25
CA GLY A 19 11.96 -22.91 -5.05
C GLY A 19 13.20 -23.78 -4.73
N LEU A 20 13.05 -25.10 -4.76
CA LEU A 20 14.17 -26.04 -4.54
C LEU A 20 15.20 -25.99 -5.66
N MET A 21 14.78 -25.91 -6.92
CA MET A 21 15.70 -25.74 -8.05
C MET A 21 16.44 -24.40 -7.99
N GLY A 22 15.76 -23.32 -7.61
CA GLY A 22 16.37 -22.02 -7.40
C GLY A 22 17.44 -22.07 -6.32
N GLN A 23 17.13 -22.67 -5.17
CA GLN A 23 18.12 -22.89 -4.12
C GLN A 23 19.30 -23.75 -4.57
N PHE A 24 19.03 -24.83 -5.32
CA PHE A 24 20.05 -25.73 -5.84
C PHE A 24 20.98 -25.03 -6.85
N PHE A 25 20.43 -24.17 -7.70
CA PHE A 25 21.18 -23.33 -8.61
C PHE A 25 22.06 -22.32 -7.87
N LEU A 26 21.53 -21.65 -6.86
CA LEU A 26 22.27 -20.68 -6.04
C LEU A 26 23.43 -21.33 -5.25
N MET A 27 23.42 -22.65 -5.12
CA MET A 27 24.47 -23.45 -4.45
C MET A 27 25.39 -24.17 -5.45
N ASN A 28 25.46 -23.68 -6.69
CA ASN A 28 26.31 -24.27 -7.74
C ASN A 28 26.09 -25.78 -7.91
N PHE A 29 24.85 -26.25 -7.79
CA PHE A 29 24.46 -27.66 -7.94
C PHE A 29 25.09 -28.63 -6.94
N ARG A 30 25.51 -28.15 -5.76
CA ARG A 30 26.06 -28.99 -4.68
C ARG A 30 25.00 -29.35 -3.66
N ILE A 31 24.55 -30.61 -3.67
CA ILE A 31 23.49 -31.10 -2.78
C ILE A 31 23.88 -31.00 -1.30
N LEU A 32 25.14 -31.26 -0.94
CA LEU A 32 25.58 -31.16 0.46
C LEU A 32 25.49 -29.72 1.00
N GLU A 33 25.67 -28.71 0.15
CA GLU A 33 25.59 -27.31 0.58
C GLU A 33 24.16 -26.92 0.94
N MET A 34 23.13 -27.56 0.34
CA MET A 34 21.71 -27.35 0.68
C MET A 34 21.34 -27.71 2.12
N PHE A 35 22.16 -28.53 2.78
CA PHE A 35 21.97 -28.94 4.17
C PHE A 35 23.00 -28.31 5.12
N ASN A 36 23.83 -27.40 4.61
CA ASN A 36 24.83 -26.72 5.42
C ASN A 36 24.18 -25.61 6.25
N LEU A 37 23.67 -25.98 7.43
CA LEU A 37 23.03 -25.05 8.37
C LEU A 37 23.98 -24.00 8.95
N PHE A 38 25.29 -24.08 8.70
CA PHE A 38 26.23 -23.00 9.03
C PHE A 38 26.15 -21.83 8.05
N ASN A 39 25.60 -22.02 6.85
CA ASN A 39 25.37 -20.95 5.90
C ASN A 39 23.99 -20.33 6.13
N ILE A 40 23.98 -19.05 6.47
CA ILE A 40 22.77 -18.36 6.90
C ILE A 40 21.71 -18.26 5.80
N ASN A 41 22.12 -18.22 4.52
CA ASN A 41 21.19 -18.26 3.38
C ASN A 41 20.33 -19.52 3.36
N VAL A 42 20.95 -20.64 3.74
CA VAL A 42 20.33 -21.98 3.77
C VAL A 42 19.30 -22.04 4.87
N VAL A 43 19.66 -21.50 6.04
CA VAL A 43 18.77 -21.40 7.19
C VAL A 43 17.55 -20.54 6.84
N PHE A 44 17.75 -19.37 6.22
CA PHE A 44 16.66 -18.50 5.81
C PHE A 44 15.77 -19.15 4.73
N PHE A 45 16.35 -19.81 3.74
CA PHE A 45 15.58 -20.54 2.73
C PHE A 45 14.68 -21.60 3.38
N TRP A 46 15.24 -22.48 4.22
CA TRP A 46 14.45 -23.54 4.86
C TRP A 46 13.43 -23.00 5.86
N LEU A 47 13.73 -21.89 6.54
CA LEU A 47 12.76 -21.21 7.40
C LEU A 47 11.58 -20.69 6.58
N ILE A 48 11.85 -19.92 5.52
CA ILE A 48 10.80 -19.35 4.66
C ILE A 48 10.01 -20.48 3.96
N PHE A 49 10.70 -21.48 3.42
CA PHE A 49 10.09 -22.62 2.76
C PHE A 49 9.25 -23.47 3.72
N GLY A 50 9.72 -23.68 4.95
CA GLY A 50 8.99 -24.37 5.99
C GLY A 50 7.72 -23.63 6.39
N ILE A 51 7.79 -22.30 6.53
CA ILE A 51 6.61 -21.45 6.78
C ILE A 51 5.62 -21.53 5.61
N PHE A 52 6.11 -21.53 4.36
CA PHE A 52 5.28 -21.70 3.16
C PHE A 52 4.56 -23.04 3.13
N ILE A 53 5.26 -24.15 3.40
CA ILE A 53 4.65 -25.48 3.50
C ILE A 53 3.64 -25.52 4.65
N TYR A 54 3.97 -24.97 5.80
CA TYR A 54 3.08 -24.94 6.95
C TYR A 54 1.77 -24.22 6.63
N PHE A 55 1.86 -23.02 6.04
CA PHE A 55 0.66 -22.28 5.66
C PHE A 55 -0.12 -23.02 4.58
N THR A 56 0.52 -23.64 3.60
CA THR A 56 -0.19 -24.29 2.49
C THR A 56 -0.81 -25.64 2.86
N LEU A 57 -0.13 -26.49 3.65
CA LEU A 57 -0.58 -27.87 3.94
C LEU A 57 -1.14 -28.08 5.35
N PHE A 58 -0.61 -27.38 6.35
CA PHE A 58 -0.88 -27.67 7.76
C PHE A 58 -1.79 -26.65 8.44
N ASN A 59 -2.03 -25.50 7.82
CA ASN A 59 -2.98 -24.55 8.35
C ASN A 59 -4.40 -25.13 8.26
N LYS A 60 -4.96 -25.50 9.42
CA LYS A 60 -6.32 -26.04 9.58
C LYS A 60 -7.39 -25.16 8.89
N LYS A 61 -7.12 -23.86 8.74
CA LYS A 61 -7.99 -22.89 8.04
C LYS A 61 -7.98 -23.01 6.51
N ILE A 62 -6.90 -23.52 5.89
CA ILE A 62 -6.83 -23.77 4.44
C ILE A 62 -7.44 -25.13 4.10
N LYS A 63 -7.34 -26.13 4.99
CA LYS A 63 -8.16 -27.37 4.88
C LYS A 63 -9.66 -27.08 4.90
N ASN A 64 -10.10 -26.03 5.60
CA ASN A 64 -11.49 -25.58 5.51
C ASN A 64 -11.86 -25.09 4.10
N GLN A 65 -10.95 -24.46 3.34
CA GLN A 65 -11.22 -24.03 1.96
C GLN A 65 -11.44 -25.22 1.03
N GLU A 66 -10.60 -26.25 1.11
CA GLU A 66 -10.78 -27.48 0.33
C GLU A 66 -12.08 -28.20 0.69
N ARG A 67 -12.45 -28.15 1.98
CA ARG A 67 -13.73 -28.66 2.46
C ARG A 67 -14.88 -27.86 1.85
N THR A 68 -14.86 -26.52 1.90
CA THR A 68 -15.89 -25.66 1.28
C THR A 68 -16.05 -25.94 -0.21
N ILE A 69 -14.93 -26.05 -0.94
CA ILE A 69 -14.95 -26.37 -2.38
C ILE A 69 -15.60 -27.74 -2.61
N LYS A 70 -15.27 -28.74 -1.78
CA LYS A 70 -15.86 -30.08 -1.88
C LYS A 70 -17.36 -30.07 -1.57
N GLU A 71 -17.78 -29.37 -0.52
CA GLU A 71 -19.20 -29.22 -0.17
C GLU A 71 -19.99 -28.59 -1.34
N LEU A 72 -19.46 -27.52 -1.94
CA LEU A 72 -20.06 -26.86 -3.10
C LEU A 72 -20.08 -27.76 -4.36
N ASP A 73 -19.02 -28.53 -4.60
CA ASP A 73 -18.95 -29.48 -5.72
C ASP A 73 -19.93 -30.65 -5.53
N ASP A 74 -20.10 -31.16 -4.32
CA ASP A 74 -21.02 -32.26 -4.00
C ASP A 74 -22.48 -31.83 -4.28
N ILE A 75 -22.85 -30.61 -3.91
CA ILE A 75 -24.17 -30.01 -4.18
C ILE A 75 -24.37 -29.78 -5.67
N LYS A 76 -23.37 -29.21 -6.35
CA LYS A 76 -23.43 -29.03 -7.80
C LYS A 76 -23.66 -30.36 -8.51
N SER A 77 -22.92 -31.40 -8.11
CA SER A 77 -23.00 -32.75 -8.67
C SER A 77 -24.37 -33.40 -8.41
N PHE A 78 -25.03 -33.03 -7.32
CA PHE A 78 -26.40 -33.47 -7.06
C PHE A 78 -27.42 -32.78 -7.96
N PHE A 79 -27.37 -31.46 -8.09
CA PHE A 79 -28.26 -30.74 -9.01
C PHE A 79 -28.10 -31.21 -10.47
N GLU A 80 -26.89 -31.61 -10.87
CA GLU A 80 -26.62 -32.21 -12.19
C GLU A 80 -27.16 -33.64 -12.31
N ARG A 81 -27.00 -34.48 -11.27
CA ARG A 81 -27.49 -35.87 -11.28
C ARG A 81 -29.01 -35.97 -11.32
N GLU A 82 -29.72 -35.06 -10.67
CA GLU A 82 -31.18 -35.06 -10.64
C GLU A 82 -31.82 -34.34 -11.84
N GLU A 83 -31.04 -33.82 -12.79
CA GLU A 83 -31.53 -33.04 -13.95
C GLU A 83 -32.47 -31.89 -13.56
N LEU A 84 -32.25 -31.28 -12.39
CA LEU A 84 -33.14 -30.28 -11.83
C LEU A 84 -33.05 -28.92 -12.54
N CYS A 85 -32.03 -28.71 -13.38
CA CYS A 85 -31.70 -27.40 -13.95
C CYS A 85 -32.78 -26.79 -14.88
N ASP A 86 -33.78 -27.55 -15.34
CA ASP A 86 -34.77 -27.08 -16.34
C ASP A 86 -36.21 -27.56 -16.10
N LYS A 87 -36.53 -28.16 -14.95
CA LYS A 87 -37.88 -28.70 -14.65
C LYS A 87 -38.62 -27.80 -13.67
N LYS A 88 -39.95 -27.65 -13.87
CA LYS A 88 -40.85 -27.16 -12.80
C LYS A 88 -40.69 -28.10 -11.62
N ILE A 89 -40.02 -27.66 -10.57
CA ILE A 89 -39.76 -28.46 -9.38
C ILE A 89 -41.10 -28.96 -8.84
N THR A 90 -41.23 -30.28 -8.74
CA THR A 90 -42.39 -30.91 -8.09
C THR A 90 -42.12 -31.06 -6.59
N GLU A 91 -43.16 -31.13 -5.75
CA GLU A 91 -43.05 -31.40 -4.30
C GLU A 91 -42.13 -32.59 -3.95
N ARG A 92 -42.10 -33.61 -4.82
CA ARG A 92 -41.24 -34.80 -4.66
C ARG A 92 -39.75 -34.49 -4.82
N GLU A 93 -39.39 -33.54 -5.68
CA GLU A 93 -38.01 -33.11 -5.94
C GLU A 93 -37.54 -32.15 -4.83
N LEU A 94 -38.42 -31.29 -4.32
CA LEU A 94 -38.17 -30.46 -3.15
C LEU A 94 -37.94 -31.27 -1.88
N LEU A 95 -38.79 -32.27 -1.63
CA LEU A 95 -38.62 -33.19 -0.51
C LEU A 95 -37.33 -34.02 -0.66
N LYS A 96 -36.91 -34.36 -1.87
CA LYS A 96 -35.62 -35.01 -2.11
C LYS A 96 -34.44 -34.08 -1.80
N ILE A 97 -34.46 -32.84 -2.28
CA ILE A 97 -33.43 -31.83 -1.97
C ILE A 97 -33.33 -31.65 -0.44
N ALA A 98 -34.46 -31.55 0.25
CA ALA A 98 -34.52 -31.41 1.71
C ALA A 98 -34.03 -32.67 2.45
N ASN A 99 -34.42 -33.87 1.98
CA ASN A 99 -34.09 -35.15 2.63
C ASN A 99 -32.65 -35.63 2.38
N GLU A 100 -32.06 -35.34 1.21
CA GLU A 100 -30.73 -35.84 0.82
C GLU A 100 -29.60 -35.07 1.50
N PHE A 101 -29.83 -33.80 1.88
CA PHE A 101 -28.76 -32.93 2.37
C PHE A 101 -29.01 -32.31 3.75
N PHE A 102 -30.25 -32.23 4.26
CA PHE A 102 -30.56 -31.21 5.27
C PHE A 102 -31.52 -31.61 6.40
N TYR A 103 -31.97 -32.87 6.48
CA TYR A 103 -32.89 -33.33 7.54
C TYR A 103 -32.26 -34.24 8.62
N LYS A 104 -31.09 -34.84 8.37
CA LYS A 104 -30.41 -35.69 9.36
C LYS A 104 -29.34 -34.92 10.12
N GLU A 105 -29.21 -35.15 11.42
CA GLU A 105 -28.10 -34.62 12.24
C GLU A 105 -26.73 -34.97 11.65
N GLU A 106 -26.60 -36.15 11.05
CA GLU A 106 -25.39 -36.64 10.35
C GLU A 106 -24.96 -35.74 9.17
N ASP A 107 -25.89 -35.09 8.47
CA ASP A 107 -25.57 -34.21 7.33
C ASP A 107 -25.10 -32.82 7.77
N THR A 108 -25.44 -32.40 9.00
CA THR A 108 -24.95 -31.16 9.60
C THR A 108 -23.45 -31.26 9.94
N GLU A 109 -22.98 -32.46 10.30
CA GLU A 109 -21.55 -32.75 10.45
C GLU A 109 -20.82 -32.85 9.11
N LYS A 110 -21.51 -33.32 8.06
CA LYS A 110 -20.93 -33.49 6.72
C LYS A 110 -20.75 -32.15 6.01
N TYR A 111 -21.76 -31.27 6.03
CA TYR A 111 -21.80 -29.98 5.33
C TYR A 111 -21.97 -28.77 6.29
N PRO A 112 -21.08 -28.57 7.29
CA PRO A 112 -21.27 -27.60 8.36
C PRO A 112 -21.20 -26.13 7.91
N ILE A 113 -20.71 -25.84 6.71
CA ILE A 113 -20.64 -24.48 6.18
C ILE A 113 -21.95 -24.14 5.49
N LEU A 114 -22.41 -25.05 4.64
CA LEU A 114 -23.57 -24.81 3.83
C LEU A 114 -24.89 -25.08 4.57
N SER A 115 -24.90 -25.99 5.55
CA SER A 115 -26.12 -26.36 6.29
C SER A 115 -26.76 -25.18 7.02
N LYS A 116 -25.96 -24.28 7.63
CA LYS A 116 -26.48 -23.10 8.34
C LYS A 116 -27.13 -22.11 7.38
N VAL A 117 -26.41 -21.71 6.33
CA VAL A 117 -26.91 -20.76 5.30
C VAL A 117 -28.11 -21.35 4.55
N TRP A 118 -28.08 -22.66 4.29
CA TRP A 118 -29.20 -23.36 3.66
C TRP A 118 -30.43 -23.41 4.56
N LYS A 119 -30.29 -23.68 5.86
CA LYS A 119 -31.41 -23.71 6.79
C LYS A 119 -32.15 -22.36 6.79
N GLU A 120 -31.38 -21.27 6.82
CA GLU A 120 -31.92 -19.91 6.70
C GLU A 120 -32.61 -19.70 5.35
N TYR A 121 -31.95 -20.02 4.23
CA TYR A 121 -32.56 -19.90 2.89
C TYR A 121 -33.83 -20.75 2.73
N SER A 122 -33.84 -22.01 3.16
CA SER A 122 -35.00 -22.90 3.07
C SER A 122 -36.21 -22.40 3.86
N SER A 123 -35.99 -21.68 4.97
CA SER A 123 -37.06 -21.05 5.74
C SER A 123 -37.74 -19.88 5.01
N THR A 124 -37.09 -19.36 3.96
CA THR A 124 -37.61 -18.26 3.12
C THR A 124 -38.32 -18.74 1.86
N VAL A 125 -38.31 -20.05 1.60
CA VAL A 125 -38.99 -20.64 0.44
C VAL A 125 -40.43 -20.97 0.82
N LEU A 126 -41.39 -20.37 0.11
CA LEU A 126 -42.82 -20.60 0.29
C LEU A 126 -43.38 -21.51 -0.81
N LYS A 127 -44.36 -22.33 -0.43
CA LYS A 127 -45.13 -23.20 -1.34
C LYS A 127 -46.47 -22.55 -1.64
N THR A 128 -46.86 -22.54 -2.91
CA THR A 128 -48.22 -22.14 -3.34
C THR A 128 -49.09 -23.37 -3.63
N ASN A 129 -50.40 -23.15 -3.70
CA ASN A 129 -51.40 -24.19 -3.96
C ASN A 129 -51.23 -24.88 -5.33
N GLU A 130 -50.54 -24.24 -6.29
CA GLU A 130 -50.21 -24.82 -7.61
C GLU A 130 -48.90 -25.62 -7.65
N ASN A 131 -48.35 -26.01 -6.50
CA ASN A 131 -47.07 -26.72 -6.39
C ASN A 131 -45.86 -25.93 -6.96
N LYS A 132 -45.98 -24.61 -7.10
CA LYS A 132 -44.86 -23.72 -7.41
C LYS A 132 -44.22 -23.25 -6.10
N CYS A 133 -42.90 -23.22 -6.08
CA CYS A 133 -42.14 -22.72 -4.96
C CYS A 133 -41.43 -21.42 -5.30
N TYR A 134 -41.51 -20.49 -4.36
CA TYR A 134 -41.00 -19.14 -4.51
C TYR A 134 -40.07 -18.81 -3.36
N GLN A 135 -38.99 -18.11 -3.67
CA GLN A 135 -38.11 -17.56 -2.65
C GLN A 135 -38.57 -16.15 -2.30
N ILE A 136 -38.61 -15.83 -1.00
CA ILE A 136 -38.87 -14.48 -0.49
C ILE A 136 -37.60 -13.62 -0.51
N ILE A 137 -36.45 -14.26 -0.28
CA ILE A 137 -35.12 -13.62 -0.24
C ILE A 137 -34.31 -14.16 -1.42
N ASP A 138 -33.54 -13.29 -2.07
CA ASP A 138 -32.65 -13.71 -3.15
C ASP A 138 -31.57 -14.67 -2.60
N ALA A 139 -31.26 -15.73 -3.34
CA ALA A 139 -30.16 -16.63 -2.97
C ALA A 139 -28.83 -15.87 -2.86
N GLU A 140 -28.65 -14.76 -3.57
CA GLU A 140 -27.44 -13.92 -3.48
C GLU A 140 -27.26 -13.26 -2.10
N ASP A 141 -28.35 -12.88 -1.44
CA ASP A 141 -28.29 -12.23 -0.12
C ASP A 141 -27.82 -13.20 0.98
N LEU A 142 -28.08 -14.49 0.81
CA LEU A 142 -27.73 -15.52 1.79
C LEU A 142 -26.46 -16.30 1.41
N PHE A 143 -26.34 -16.75 0.16
CA PHE A 143 -25.17 -17.50 -0.32
C PHE A 143 -24.04 -16.57 -0.77
N ASN A 144 -23.55 -15.69 0.10
CA ASN A 144 -22.45 -14.78 -0.24
C ASN A 144 -21.11 -15.11 0.41
N GLU A 145 -20.04 -14.47 -0.07
CA GLU A 145 -18.70 -14.67 0.47
C GLU A 145 -18.62 -14.31 1.96
N ASN A 146 -19.39 -13.31 2.40
CA ASN A 146 -19.41 -12.94 3.81
C ASN A 146 -20.05 -14.05 4.65
N SER A 147 -21.19 -14.58 4.24
CA SER A 147 -21.91 -15.64 4.95
C SER A 147 -21.16 -16.98 4.94
N LEU A 148 -20.59 -17.37 3.79
CA LEU A 148 -19.97 -18.69 3.61
C LEU A 148 -18.49 -18.72 3.98
N ILE A 149 -17.77 -17.60 3.83
CA ILE A 149 -16.31 -17.57 3.93
C ILE A 149 -15.84 -16.79 5.15
N LYS A 150 -16.42 -15.62 5.46
CA LYS A 150 -15.90 -14.70 6.50
C LYS A 150 -16.11 -15.23 7.93
N GLU A 151 -17.16 -16.00 8.19
CA GLU A 151 -17.45 -16.54 9.53
C GLU A 151 -16.44 -17.63 9.97
N LYS A 152 -15.85 -18.36 9.01
CA LYS A 152 -14.93 -19.47 9.31
C LYS A 152 -13.51 -19.29 8.79
N MET A 153 -13.30 -18.36 7.86
CA MET A 153 -12.00 -18.02 7.32
C MET A 153 -11.60 -16.65 7.84
N ASN A 154 -10.53 -16.61 8.64
CA ASN A 154 -10.00 -15.33 9.11
C ASN A 154 -9.26 -14.65 7.96
N MET A 155 -10.03 -14.00 7.07
CA MET A 155 -9.56 -13.27 5.89
C MET A 155 -8.42 -12.31 6.22
N LYS A 156 -8.45 -11.71 7.41
CA LYS A 156 -7.37 -10.84 7.88
C LYS A 156 -6.04 -11.58 7.90
N ILE A 157 -6.00 -12.80 8.46
CA ILE A 157 -4.79 -13.62 8.51
C ILE A 157 -4.30 -13.97 7.10
N LEU A 158 -5.19 -14.36 6.18
CA LEU A 158 -4.79 -14.67 4.80
C LEU A 158 -4.16 -13.47 4.09
N ASN A 159 -4.65 -12.26 4.34
CA ASN A 159 -4.11 -11.04 3.76
C ASN A 159 -2.74 -10.62 4.35
N TYR A 160 -2.42 -11.06 5.58
CA TYR A 160 -1.13 -10.76 6.22
C TYR A 160 -0.02 -11.76 5.86
N ILE A 161 -0.34 -12.99 5.45
CA ILE A 161 0.66 -14.02 5.15
C ILE A 161 1.64 -13.59 4.05
N PRO A 162 1.21 -13.05 2.89
CA PRO A 162 2.15 -12.54 1.88
C PRO A 162 3.06 -11.44 2.42
N GLN A 163 2.54 -10.57 3.28
CA GLN A 163 3.30 -9.47 3.89
C GLN A 163 4.35 -10.01 4.89
N LEU A 164 4.04 -11.08 5.62
CA LEU A 164 5.02 -11.75 6.48
C LEU A 164 6.21 -12.29 5.69
N PHE A 165 6.00 -12.85 4.49
CA PHE A 165 7.11 -13.31 3.63
C PHE A 165 8.00 -12.17 3.18
N VAL A 166 7.42 -11.03 2.78
CA VAL A 166 8.20 -9.82 2.45
C VAL A 166 8.95 -9.32 3.68
N GLY A 167 8.29 -9.27 4.84
CA GLY A 167 8.90 -8.86 6.11
C GLY A 167 10.07 -9.76 6.52
N LEU A 168 9.95 -11.07 6.37
CA LEU A 168 11.03 -12.03 6.61
C LEU A 168 12.20 -11.84 5.64
N GLY A 169 11.92 -11.51 4.37
CA GLY A 169 12.96 -11.18 3.38
C GLY A 169 13.72 -9.90 3.72
N ILE A 170 13.00 -8.84 4.12
CA ILE A 170 13.59 -7.57 4.58
C ILE A 170 14.42 -7.80 5.85
N PHE A 171 13.92 -8.57 6.80
CA PHE A 171 14.65 -8.93 8.02
C PHE A 171 15.93 -9.70 7.70
N GLY A 172 15.88 -10.68 6.80
CA GLY A 172 17.07 -11.38 6.30
C GLY A 172 18.07 -10.44 5.63
N THR A 173 17.59 -9.43 4.90
CA THR A 173 18.43 -8.40 4.26
C THR A 173 19.23 -7.62 5.31
N PHE A 174 18.57 -7.12 6.35
CA PHE A 174 19.24 -6.38 7.42
C PHE A 174 20.23 -7.26 8.19
N LEU A 175 19.87 -8.51 8.47
CA LEU A 175 20.77 -9.44 9.14
C LEU A 175 22.00 -9.81 8.30
N GLY A 176 21.82 -10.06 7.00
CA GLY A 176 22.94 -10.35 6.09
C GLY A 176 23.94 -9.19 6.00
N LEU A 177 23.44 -7.96 5.93
CA LEU A 177 24.29 -6.76 5.91
C LEU A 177 24.97 -6.55 7.26
N SER A 178 24.23 -6.71 8.37
CA SER A 178 24.79 -6.58 9.72
C SER A 178 25.92 -7.58 9.97
N LEU A 179 25.75 -8.83 9.55
CA LEU A 179 26.76 -9.88 9.68
C LEU A 179 27.93 -9.73 8.70
N GLY A 180 27.70 -9.18 7.51
CA GLY A 180 28.77 -8.84 6.56
C GLY A 180 29.65 -7.71 7.08
N LEU A 181 29.03 -6.67 7.65
CA LEU A 181 29.72 -5.51 8.21
C LEU A 181 30.41 -5.79 9.55
N SER A 182 29.85 -6.67 10.39
CA SER A 182 30.43 -7.00 11.70
C SER A 182 31.79 -7.70 11.62
N LYS A 183 32.10 -8.29 10.46
CA LYS A 183 33.38 -8.96 10.17
C LYS A 183 34.45 -8.02 9.59
N ILE A 184 34.14 -6.75 9.35
CA ILE A 184 35.09 -5.77 8.80
C ILE A 184 35.86 -5.11 9.95
N ASN A 185 37.19 -5.10 9.84
CA ASN A 185 38.06 -4.43 10.81
C ASN A 185 38.78 -3.28 10.13
N LEU A 186 38.20 -2.08 10.24
CA LEU A 186 38.67 -0.85 9.57
C LEU A 186 40.09 -0.39 9.95
N ARG A 187 40.77 -1.10 10.86
CA ARG A 187 42.13 -0.79 11.33
C ARG A 187 43.22 -1.44 10.47
N ASP A 188 42.89 -2.47 9.69
CA ASP A 188 43.83 -3.23 8.88
C ASP A 188 43.38 -3.22 7.41
N THR A 189 43.81 -2.20 6.67
CA THR A 189 43.34 -1.90 5.30
C THR A 189 43.98 -2.77 4.21
N GLY A 190 44.88 -3.69 4.57
CA GLY A 190 45.61 -4.55 3.64
C GLY A 190 44.97 -5.93 3.36
N ASP A 191 43.90 -6.30 4.07
CA ASP A 191 43.32 -7.64 3.98
C ASP A 191 42.11 -7.70 3.02
N LEU A 192 42.36 -8.20 1.80
CA LEU A 192 41.33 -8.45 0.80
C LEU A 192 40.25 -9.46 1.27
N GLY A 193 40.53 -10.26 2.31
CA GLY A 193 39.56 -11.17 2.91
C GLY A 193 38.36 -10.46 3.55
N GLN A 194 38.54 -9.21 4.01
CA GLN A 194 37.44 -8.41 4.57
C GLN A 194 36.41 -8.01 3.51
N ILE A 195 36.87 -7.77 2.27
CA ILE A 195 36.00 -7.47 1.13
C ILE A 195 35.16 -8.70 0.77
N ASN A 196 35.76 -9.90 0.78
CA ASN A 196 35.03 -11.14 0.52
C ASN A 196 33.93 -11.39 1.57
N ASN A 197 34.21 -11.16 2.85
CA ASN A 197 33.20 -11.28 3.91
C ASN A 197 32.04 -10.29 3.75
N LEU A 198 32.32 -9.06 3.29
CA LEU A 198 31.29 -8.08 2.99
C LEU A 198 30.45 -8.51 1.79
N ILE A 199 31.10 -8.99 0.71
CA ILE A 199 30.41 -9.49 -0.49
C ILE A 199 29.50 -10.67 -0.14
N GLU A 200 29.95 -11.61 0.71
CA GLU A 200 29.12 -12.72 1.19
C GLU A 200 27.90 -12.23 1.99
N GLY A 201 28.07 -11.21 2.84
CA GLY A 201 26.96 -10.59 3.58
C GLY A 201 25.94 -9.91 2.65
N VAL A 202 26.42 -9.16 1.66
CA VAL A 202 25.58 -8.51 0.63
C VAL A 202 24.84 -9.55 -0.22
N GLN A 203 25.52 -10.61 -0.65
CA GLN A 203 24.92 -11.71 -1.40
C GLN A 203 23.82 -12.39 -0.58
N THR A 204 24.08 -12.59 0.72
CA THR A 204 23.09 -13.14 1.65
C THR A 204 21.85 -12.28 1.76
N SER A 205 22.04 -10.97 1.90
CA SER A 205 20.94 -10.02 1.94
C SER A 205 20.09 -10.03 0.68
N PHE A 206 20.72 -10.16 -0.48
CA PHE A 206 20.01 -10.24 -1.75
C PHE A 206 19.17 -11.52 -1.86
N TYR A 207 19.74 -12.68 -1.52
CA TYR A 207 19.04 -13.97 -1.60
C TYR A 207 17.87 -14.09 -0.64
N THR A 208 18.04 -13.64 0.61
CA THR A 208 16.95 -13.65 1.59
C THR A 208 15.76 -12.79 1.16
N SER A 209 16.00 -11.62 0.56
CA SER A 209 14.96 -10.79 -0.05
C SER A 209 14.26 -11.48 -1.22
N LEU A 210 15.04 -12.12 -2.11
CA LEU A 210 14.51 -12.85 -3.26
C LEU A 210 13.59 -14.00 -2.83
N TYR A 211 13.95 -14.77 -1.80
CA TYR A 211 13.08 -15.81 -1.25
C TYR A 211 11.78 -15.22 -0.69
N GLY A 212 11.88 -14.15 0.11
CA GLY A 212 10.71 -13.47 0.66
C GLY A 212 9.74 -13.02 -0.43
N MET A 213 10.25 -12.39 -1.49
CA MET A 213 9.45 -11.95 -2.64
C MET A 213 8.85 -13.13 -3.41
N PHE A 214 9.64 -14.15 -3.72
CA PHE A 214 9.19 -15.33 -4.47
C PHE A 214 8.05 -16.06 -3.75
N PHE A 215 8.21 -16.36 -2.46
CA PHE A 215 7.18 -17.06 -1.69
C PHE A 215 5.97 -16.16 -1.40
N SER A 216 6.16 -14.85 -1.27
CA SER A 216 5.04 -13.88 -1.14
C SER A 216 4.15 -13.84 -2.38
N ILE A 217 4.75 -13.79 -3.58
CA ILE A 217 4.00 -13.81 -4.84
C ILE A 217 3.31 -15.17 -4.99
N SER A 218 4.04 -16.25 -4.73
CA SER A 218 3.52 -17.60 -4.89
C SER A 218 2.33 -17.89 -3.97
N ILE A 219 2.40 -17.49 -2.69
CA ILE A 219 1.28 -17.69 -1.76
C ILE A 219 0.08 -16.80 -2.11
N THR A 220 0.32 -15.57 -2.59
CA THR A 220 -0.75 -14.69 -3.08
C THR A 220 -1.49 -15.30 -4.27
N LEU A 221 -0.75 -15.84 -5.25
CA LEU A 221 -1.35 -16.51 -6.41
C LEU A 221 -2.15 -17.74 -6.00
N LEU A 222 -1.64 -18.55 -5.08
CA LEU A 222 -2.36 -19.70 -4.53
C LEU A 222 -3.67 -19.26 -3.87
N PHE A 223 -3.64 -18.28 -2.96
CA PHE A 223 -4.82 -17.82 -2.23
C PHE A 223 -5.86 -17.16 -3.13
N ASN A 224 -5.45 -16.29 -4.05
CA ASN A 224 -6.38 -15.66 -4.99
C ASN A 224 -7.06 -16.71 -5.89
N ASN A 225 -6.33 -17.74 -6.31
CA ASN A 225 -6.91 -18.82 -7.09
C ASN A 225 -7.90 -19.68 -6.27
N TYR A 226 -7.60 -19.99 -5.01
CA TYR A 226 -8.56 -20.65 -4.10
C TYR A 226 -9.84 -19.83 -3.95
N MET A 227 -9.70 -18.52 -3.71
CA MET A 227 -10.83 -17.60 -3.55
C MET A 227 -11.69 -17.53 -4.81
N SER A 228 -11.06 -17.36 -5.98
CA SER A 228 -11.76 -17.34 -7.26
C SER A 228 -12.53 -18.65 -7.53
N GLN A 229 -12.01 -19.80 -7.11
CA GLN A 229 -12.73 -21.06 -7.27
C GLN A 229 -13.96 -21.18 -6.36
N ILE A 230 -13.87 -20.66 -5.14
CA ILE A 230 -15.00 -20.61 -4.21
C ILE A 230 -16.07 -19.64 -4.77
N GLU A 231 -15.68 -18.44 -5.16
CA GLU A 231 -16.58 -17.42 -5.72
C GLU A 231 -17.33 -17.95 -6.95
N LYS A 232 -16.63 -18.57 -7.91
CA LYS A 232 -17.27 -19.19 -9.09
C LYS A 232 -18.29 -20.26 -8.72
N ARG A 233 -18.01 -21.06 -7.70
CA ARG A 233 -18.92 -22.14 -7.25
C ARG A 233 -20.13 -21.60 -6.53
N ILE A 234 -19.92 -20.59 -5.69
CA ILE A 234 -21.00 -19.86 -5.04
C ILE A 234 -21.90 -19.22 -6.10
N PHE A 235 -21.33 -18.56 -7.12
CA PHE A 235 -22.09 -17.99 -8.22
C PHE A 235 -22.93 -19.04 -8.96
N ILE A 236 -22.32 -20.17 -9.35
CA ILE A 236 -23.05 -21.28 -9.99
C ILE A 236 -24.18 -21.80 -9.10
N LEU A 237 -23.95 -21.90 -7.80
CA LEU A 237 -24.99 -22.33 -6.85
C LEU A 237 -26.14 -21.33 -6.79
N ARG A 238 -25.86 -20.03 -6.64
CA ARG A 238 -26.86 -18.96 -6.63
C ARG A 238 -27.71 -18.97 -7.90
N ASP A 239 -27.04 -19.01 -9.05
CA ASP A 239 -27.70 -18.99 -10.36
C ASP A 239 -28.65 -20.19 -10.51
N LYS A 240 -28.20 -21.38 -10.08
CA LYS A 240 -29.06 -22.57 -10.01
C LYS A 240 -30.24 -22.37 -9.06
N LEU A 241 -30.03 -21.86 -7.85
CA LEU A 241 -31.12 -21.65 -6.89
C LEU A 241 -32.14 -20.62 -7.37
N ASN A 242 -31.69 -19.51 -7.94
CA ASN A 242 -32.56 -18.48 -8.53
C ASN A 242 -33.29 -18.97 -9.78
N SER A 243 -32.72 -19.92 -10.53
CA SER A 243 -33.43 -20.59 -11.64
C SER A 243 -34.51 -21.57 -11.17
N LEU A 244 -34.33 -22.12 -9.97
CA LEU A 244 -35.21 -23.15 -9.40
C LEU A 244 -36.37 -22.55 -8.59
N PHE A 245 -36.10 -21.50 -7.83
CA PHE A 245 -37.07 -20.80 -6.99
C PHE A 245 -37.27 -19.39 -7.53
N PHE A 246 -38.42 -19.14 -8.14
CA PHE A 246 -38.73 -17.81 -8.65
C PHE A 246 -38.81 -16.80 -7.50
N LEU A 247 -38.13 -15.67 -7.64
CA LEU A 247 -38.24 -14.56 -6.69
C LEU A 247 -39.64 -13.96 -6.81
N ASN A 248 -40.43 -14.04 -5.73
CA ASN A 248 -41.77 -13.49 -5.71
C ASN A 248 -41.76 -12.15 -4.98
N ASN A 249 -41.94 -11.06 -5.73
CA ASN A 249 -41.91 -9.69 -5.21
C ASN A 249 -43.15 -9.31 -4.36
N GLY A 250 -43.69 -10.25 -3.58
CA GLY A 250 -44.83 -10.05 -2.67
C GLY A 250 -46.21 -9.94 -3.33
N GLY A 251 -46.28 -9.70 -4.65
CA GLY A 251 -47.56 -9.51 -5.37
C GLY A 251 -48.47 -10.73 -5.39
N GLU A 252 -47.93 -11.91 -5.71
CA GLU A 252 -48.72 -13.15 -5.73
C GLU A 252 -49.02 -13.66 -4.31
N ILE A 253 -48.11 -13.48 -3.34
CA ILE A 253 -48.33 -13.85 -1.93
C ILE A 253 -49.52 -13.07 -1.34
N ILE A 254 -49.61 -11.77 -1.62
CA ILE A 254 -50.74 -10.94 -1.19
C ILE A 254 -52.04 -11.38 -1.88
N GLN A 255 -51.96 -11.92 -3.09
CA GLN A 255 -53.12 -12.43 -3.83
C GLN A 255 -53.61 -13.76 -3.26
N ASP A 256 -52.71 -14.69 -2.96
CA ASP A 256 -53.04 -15.98 -2.32
C ASP A 256 -53.65 -15.76 -0.92
N MET A 257 -53.05 -14.87 -0.10
CA MET A 257 -53.62 -14.50 1.21
C MET A 257 -55.02 -13.88 1.07
N ARG A 258 -55.26 -13.09 0.01
CA ARG A 258 -56.58 -12.49 -0.26
C ARG A 258 -57.61 -13.55 -0.61
N ASP A 259 -57.22 -14.58 -1.35
CA ASP A 259 -58.12 -15.64 -1.79
C ASP A 259 -58.45 -16.61 -0.64
N GLU A 260 -57.49 -16.98 0.22
CA GLU A 260 -57.76 -17.72 1.46
C GLU A 260 -58.69 -16.95 2.42
N LEU A 261 -58.50 -15.63 2.56
CA LEU A 261 -59.40 -14.79 3.36
C LEU A 261 -60.84 -14.73 2.81
N LYS A 262 -61.03 -14.88 1.49
CA LYS A 262 -62.38 -14.97 0.90
C LYS A 262 -63.04 -16.30 1.24
N GLU A 263 -62.31 -17.41 1.20
CA GLU A 263 -62.85 -18.73 1.59
C GLU A 263 -63.25 -18.77 3.06
N ILE A 264 -62.41 -18.24 3.97
CA ILE A 264 -62.73 -18.14 5.40
C ILE A 264 -64.01 -17.31 5.62
N ARG A 265 -64.17 -16.21 4.87
CA ARG A 265 -65.37 -15.37 4.96
C ARG A 265 -66.62 -16.10 4.43
N ALA A 266 -66.49 -16.89 3.36
CA ALA A 266 -67.58 -17.70 2.82
C ALA A 266 -68.01 -18.80 3.81
N TYR A 267 -67.04 -19.52 4.39
CA TYR A 267 -67.29 -20.55 5.40
C TYR A 267 -67.99 -19.99 6.65
N ASN A 268 -67.54 -18.84 7.18
CA ASN A 268 -68.18 -18.20 8.33
C ASN A 268 -69.61 -17.75 8.05
N SER A 269 -69.89 -17.28 6.82
CA SER A 269 -71.25 -16.91 6.39
C SER A 269 -72.17 -18.13 6.29
N GLU A 270 -71.66 -19.25 5.78
CA GLU A 270 -72.41 -20.49 5.67
C GLU A 270 -72.72 -21.08 7.05
N MET A 271 -71.74 -21.09 7.96
CA MET A 271 -71.91 -21.55 9.34
C MET A 271 -72.98 -20.73 10.09
N ALA A 272 -72.98 -19.41 9.95
CA ALA A 272 -74.01 -18.54 10.54
C ALA A 272 -75.42 -18.86 10.01
N THR A 273 -75.52 -19.21 8.72
CA THR A 273 -76.79 -19.59 8.07
C THR A 273 -77.29 -20.95 8.57
N GLN A 274 -76.40 -21.92 8.73
CA GLN A 274 -76.74 -23.26 9.24
C GLN A 274 -77.20 -23.22 10.70
N ILE A 275 -76.54 -22.44 11.57
CA ILE A 275 -76.95 -22.24 12.97
C ILE A 275 -78.35 -21.63 13.05
N THR A 276 -78.61 -20.58 12.27
CA THR A 276 -79.89 -19.87 12.27
C THR A 276 -81.04 -20.77 11.81
N ASN A 277 -80.81 -21.59 10.79
CA ASN A 277 -81.84 -22.49 10.25
C ASN A 277 -82.05 -23.75 11.10
N GLY A 278 -80.99 -24.29 11.74
CA GLY A 278 -81.07 -25.49 12.58
C GLY A 278 -81.90 -25.26 13.84
N ILE A 279 -81.61 -24.18 14.57
CA ILE A 279 -82.28 -23.86 15.85
C ILE A 279 -83.77 -23.56 15.65
N ASN A 280 -84.13 -22.87 14.55
CA ASN A 280 -85.51 -22.48 14.28
C ASN A 280 -86.40 -23.67 13.91
N LYS A 281 -85.82 -24.72 13.29
CA LYS A 281 -86.55 -25.91 12.85
C LYS A 281 -86.88 -26.87 14.01
N GLU A 282 -85.98 -27.03 14.98
CA GLU A 282 -86.22 -27.90 16.15
C GLU A 282 -87.25 -27.32 17.13
N LEU A 283 -87.22 -26.00 17.37
CA LEU A 283 -88.14 -25.34 18.30
C LEU A 283 -89.61 -25.38 17.84
N VAL A 284 -89.85 -25.28 16.53
CA VAL A 284 -91.20 -25.36 15.94
C VAL A 284 -91.76 -26.79 15.97
N GLN A 285 -90.91 -27.82 15.85
CA GLN A 285 -91.36 -29.21 15.95
C GLN A 285 -91.72 -29.60 17.38
N MET A 286 -91.02 -29.05 18.37
CA MET A 286 -91.25 -29.34 19.78
C MET A 286 -92.60 -28.80 20.28
N THR A 287 -93.04 -27.64 19.78
CA THR A 287 -94.32 -27.01 20.14
C THR A 287 -95.53 -27.77 19.58
N ALA A 288 -95.44 -28.32 18.36
CA ALA A 288 -96.54 -29.05 17.73
C ALA A 288 -96.85 -30.42 18.37
N ILE A 289 -95.88 -31.06 19.03
CA ILE A 289 -96.05 -32.36 19.69
C ILE A 289 -96.76 -32.21 21.05
N LEU A 290 -96.50 -31.10 21.75
CA LEU A 290 -97.11 -30.81 23.05
C LEU A 290 -98.62 -30.53 22.93
N ASP A 291 -99.06 -29.83 21.89
CA ASP A 291 -100.48 -29.50 21.68
C ASP A 291 -101.35 -30.73 21.35
N ASN A 292 -100.83 -31.68 20.57
CA ASN A 292 -101.59 -32.88 20.16
C ASN A 292 -101.88 -33.86 21.31
N LYS A 293 -101.00 -33.96 22.32
CA LYS A 293 -101.19 -34.89 23.44
C LYS A 293 -102.15 -34.37 24.50
N ILE A 294 -102.28 -33.05 24.65
CA ILE A 294 -103.20 -32.45 25.63
C ILE A 294 -104.66 -32.57 25.16
N ALA A 295 -104.92 -32.47 23.85
CA ALA A 295 -106.27 -32.58 23.28
C ALA A 295 -106.91 -33.97 23.43
N GLY A 296 -106.13 -35.06 23.38
CA GLY A 296 -106.66 -36.43 23.43
C GLY A 296 -107.13 -36.91 24.80
N ILE A 297 -106.67 -36.28 25.89
CA ILE A 297 -107.02 -36.66 27.26
C ILE A 297 -108.41 -36.09 27.63
N THR A 298 -108.79 -34.96 27.07
CA THR A 298 -110.03 -34.26 27.40
C THR A 298 -111.27 -34.89 26.74
N SER A 299 -111.13 -35.61 25.63
CA SER A 299 -112.25 -36.18 24.88
C SER A 299 -112.78 -37.53 25.41
N GLY A 300 -112.01 -38.25 26.23
CA GLY A 300 -112.37 -39.62 26.65
C GLY A 300 -113.24 -39.71 27.92
N ILE A 301 -113.32 -38.65 28.72
CA ILE A 301 -113.84 -38.73 30.11
C ILE A 301 -115.32 -38.33 30.21
N THR A 302 -115.91 -37.67 29.21
CA THR A 302 -117.21 -37.01 29.34
C THR A 302 -118.42 -37.76 28.75
N GLY A 303 -118.24 -38.85 27.99
CA GLY A 303 -119.32 -39.42 27.15
C GLY A 303 -120.07 -40.66 27.67
N THR A 304 -119.40 -41.60 28.35
CA THR A 304 -119.92 -43.00 28.44
C THR A 304 -120.55 -43.41 29.76
N PHE A 305 -120.41 -42.62 30.83
CA PHE A 305 -120.80 -43.06 32.17
C PHE A 305 -122.31 -42.85 32.48
N GLN A 306 -122.98 -41.97 31.75
CA GLN A 306 -124.28 -41.44 32.16
C GLN A 306 -125.49 -42.19 31.57
N GLU A 307 -125.30 -42.95 30.49
CA GLU A 307 -126.40 -43.49 29.67
C GLU A 307 -126.77 -44.95 30.01
N THR A 308 -125.82 -45.76 30.50
CA THR A 308 -126.02 -47.22 30.65
C THR A 308 -126.76 -47.66 31.92
N MET A 309 -126.82 -46.81 32.95
CA MET A 309 -127.31 -47.23 34.28
C MET A 309 -128.84 -47.24 34.41
N SER A 310 -129.57 -46.57 33.50
CA SER A 310 -131.00 -46.31 33.70
C SER A 310 -131.95 -47.41 33.19
N GLU A 311 -131.50 -48.32 32.32
CA GLU A 311 -132.44 -49.18 31.56
C GLU A 311 -132.46 -50.67 31.95
N ASN A 312 -131.51 -51.18 32.74
CA ASN A 312 -131.30 -52.64 32.84
C ASN A 312 -131.77 -53.33 34.14
N LEU A 313 -132.43 -52.62 35.07
CA LEU A 313 -132.81 -53.20 36.37
C LEU A 313 -133.91 -54.29 36.30
N GLU A 314 -134.70 -54.35 35.21
CA GLU A 314 -135.82 -55.31 35.09
C GLU A 314 -135.45 -56.64 34.41
N LYS A 315 -134.28 -56.75 33.75
CA LYS A 315 -133.85 -57.96 33.01
C LYS A 315 -132.97 -58.94 33.82
N ILE A 316 -132.61 -58.58 35.05
CA ILE A 316 -131.54 -59.22 35.85
C ILE A 316 -131.89 -60.66 36.32
N PHE A 317 -133.14 -61.14 36.15
CA PHE A 317 -133.56 -62.48 36.63
C PHE A 317 -134.18 -63.40 35.55
N SER A 318 -133.89 -63.20 34.27
CA SER A 318 -134.33 -64.12 33.20
C SER A 318 -133.40 -65.33 33.01
N GLU A 319 -133.90 -66.47 32.55
CA GLU A 319 -133.07 -67.65 32.21
C GLU A 319 -132.01 -67.33 31.13
N ASP A 320 -132.36 -66.48 30.17
CA ASP A 320 -131.42 -65.95 29.17
C ASP A 320 -130.33 -65.09 29.81
N PHE A 321 -130.65 -64.33 30.88
CA PHE A 321 -129.63 -63.60 31.65
C PHE A 321 -128.65 -64.56 32.31
N ILE A 322 -129.09 -65.67 32.92
CA ILE A 322 -128.18 -66.63 33.56
C ILE A 322 -127.25 -67.30 32.54
N LYS A 323 -127.78 -67.66 31.36
CA LYS A 323 -127.00 -68.31 30.30
C LYS A 323 -126.02 -67.35 29.62
N ASN A 324 -126.46 -66.12 29.34
CA ASN A 324 -125.58 -65.06 28.86
C ASN A 324 -124.56 -64.68 29.93
N PHE A 325 -124.92 -64.68 31.22
CA PHE A 325 -124.01 -64.42 32.32
C PHE A 325 -122.94 -65.52 32.46
N ALA A 326 -123.29 -66.78 32.19
CA ALA A 326 -122.31 -67.88 32.14
C ALA A 326 -121.32 -67.70 30.97
N ASN A 327 -121.82 -67.38 29.77
CA ASN A 327 -120.97 -67.11 28.60
C ASN A 327 -120.10 -65.85 28.79
N ILE A 328 -120.68 -64.76 29.32
CA ILE A 328 -119.96 -63.54 29.68
C ILE A 328 -118.90 -63.87 30.73
N LYS A 329 -119.20 -64.68 31.75
CA LYS A 329 -118.21 -65.09 32.76
C LYS A 329 -117.05 -65.86 32.14
N ASP A 330 -117.32 -66.74 31.17
CA ASP A 330 -116.26 -67.49 30.46
C ASP A 330 -115.46 -66.59 29.50
N GLU A 331 -116.10 -65.70 28.72
CA GLU A 331 -115.42 -64.67 27.90
C GLU A 331 -114.60 -63.70 28.74
N LEU A 332 -115.09 -63.32 29.92
CA LEU A 332 -114.42 -62.39 30.84
C LEU A 332 -113.25 -63.09 31.54
N LEU A 333 -113.33 -64.40 31.80
CA LEU A 333 -112.20 -65.22 32.23
C LEU A 333 -111.14 -65.34 31.14
N GLU A 334 -111.53 -65.50 29.88
CA GLU A 334 -110.62 -65.59 28.73
C GLU A 334 -109.95 -64.23 28.45
N THR A 335 -110.73 -63.16 28.38
CA THR A 335 -110.25 -61.77 28.27
C THR A 335 -109.34 -61.41 29.45
N SER A 336 -109.64 -61.88 30.66
CA SER A 336 -108.77 -61.69 31.83
C SER A 336 -107.44 -62.45 31.69
N ARG A 337 -107.45 -63.66 31.13
CA ARG A 337 -106.22 -64.40 30.82
C ARG A 337 -105.39 -63.70 29.74
N GLU A 338 -106.02 -63.19 28.68
CA GLU A 338 -105.36 -62.41 27.64
C GLU A 338 -104.79 -61.09 28.18
N ASN A 339 -105.56 -60.35 28.97
CA ASN A 339 -105.08 -59.16 29.66
C ASN A 339 -103.91 -59.46 30.59
N ASN A 340 -103.95 -60.56 31.34
CA ASN A 340 -102.83 -60.96 32.20
C ASN A 340 -101.58 -61.33 31.40
N ARG A 341 -101.74 -61.95 30.22
CA ARG A 341 -100.64 -62.23 29.30
C ARG A 341 -100.06 -60.93 28.70
N PHE A 342 -100.92 -60.02 28.24
CA PHE A 342 -100.52 -58.71 27.73
C PHE A 342 -99.80 -57.88 28.81
N ILE A 343 -100.29 -57.88 30.05
CA ILE A 343 -99.63 -57.21 31.19
C ILE A 343 -98.25 -57.84 31.45
N ALA A 344 -98.10 -59.16 31.29
CA ALA A 344 -96.81 -59.82 31.46
C ALA A 344 -95.81 -59.48 30.34
N GLU A 345 -96.26 -59.41 29.08
CA GLU A 345 -95.46 -58.97 27.93
C GLU A 345 -95.06 -57.49 28.09
N TYR A 346 -96.01 -56.61 28.41
CA TYR A 346 -95.77 -55.19 28.69
C TYR A 346 -94.79 -54.96 29.84
N LYS A 347 -94.88 -55.77 30.90
CA LYS A 347 -93.92 -55.72 32.03
C LYS A 347 -92.50 -56.07 31.58
N ASN A 348 -92.34 -56.96 30.60
CA ASN A 348 -91.05 -57.36 30.09
C ASN A 348 -90.46 -56.28 29.17
N GLU A 349 -91.26 -55.71 28.27
CA GLU A 349 -90.86 -54.55 27.45
C GLU A 349 -90.48 -53.34 28.32
N MET A 350 -91.26 -53.04 29.36
CA MET A 350 -90.93 -51.98 30.31
C MET A 350 -89.61 -52.24 31.04
N ARG A 351 -89.29 -53.50 31.35
CA ARG A 351 -88.00 -53.86 31.96
C ARG A 351 -86.84 -53.61 30.99
N GLU A 352 -87.03 -53.91 29.72
CA GLU A 352 -86.06 -53.67 28.65
C GLU A 352 -85.83 -52.16 28.45
N ILE A 353 -86.89 -51.37 28.34
CA ILE A 353 -86.82 -49.89 28.27
C ILE A 353 -86.05 -49.32 29.46
N VAL A 354 -86.32 -49.80 30.69
CA VAL A 354 -85.59 -49.35 31.89
C VAL A 354 -84.11 -49.71 31.83
N THR A 355 -83.76 -50.88 31.28
CA THR A 355 -82.35 -51.28 31.13
C THR A 355 -81.64 -50.45 30.06
N THR A 356 -82.26 -50.23 28.90
CA THR A 356 -81.72 -49.39 27.83
C THR A 356 -81.57 -47.94 28.25
N THR A 357 -82.57 -47.40 28.97
CA THR A 357 -82.52 -46.03 29.53
C THR A 357 -81.39 -45.88 30.55
N LYS A 358 -81.13 -46.93 31.35
CA LYS A 358 -80.01 -46.93 32.29
C LYS A 358 -78.66 -46.96 31.56
N SER A 359 -78.52 -47.78 30.52
CA SER A 359 -77.31 -47.81 29.67
C SER A 359 -77.04 -46.45 29.03
N LEU A 360 -78.07 -45.83 28.44
CA LEU A 360 -77.98 -44.49 27.83
C LEU A 360 -77.55 -43.43 28.85
N LYS A 361 -78.08 -43.48 30.08
CA LYS A 361 -77.65 -42.59 31.15
C LYS A 361 -76.16 -42.76 31.47
N ASP A 362 -75.71 -44.01 31.59
CA ASP A 362 -74.33 -44.30 31.94
C ASP A 362 -73.36 -43.87 30.81
N GLU A 363 -73.73 -44.08 29.54
CA GLU A 363 -72.99 -43.56 28.37
C GLU A 363 -72.96 -42.03 28.34
N PHE A 364 -74.08 -41.37 28.65
CA PHE A 364 -74.13 -39.90 28.70
C PHE A 364 -73.25 -39.32 29.81
N LEU A 365 -73.15 -40.01 30.95
CA LEU A 365 -72.24 -39.62 32.04
C LEU A 365 -70.78 -39.74 31.61
N VAL A 366 -70.40 -40.81 30.91
CA VAL A 366 -69.04 -40.98 30.36
C VAL A 366 -68.73 -39.90 29.34
N PHE A 367 -69.64 -39.64 28.40
CA PHE A 367 -69.49 -38.58 27.39
C PHE A 367 -69.34 -37.19 28.01
N ALA A 368 -70.13 -36.87 29.06
CA ALA A 368 -70.02 -35.61 29.78
C ALA A 368 -68.66 -35.45 30.47
N ASP A 369 -68.11 -36.55 31.00
CA ASP A 369 -66.79 -36.57 31.63
C ASP A 369 -65.67 -36.37 30.59
N GLU A 370 -65.77 -37.03 29.44
CA GLU A 370 -64.84 -36.85 28.30
C GLU A 370 -64.83 -35.40 27.78
N ILE A 371 -66.01 -34.77 27.66
CA ILE A 371 -66.11 -33.34 27.29
C ILE A 371 -65.42 -32.45 28.33
N ASN A 372 -65.70 -32.67 29.61
CA ASN A 372 -65.09 -31.88 30.68
C ASN A 372 -63.57 -32.02 30.68
N GLN A 373 -63.07 -33.23 30.48
CA GLN A 373 -61.64 -33.48 30.45
C GLN A 373 -60.98 -32.80 29.24
N LYS A 374 -61.57 -32.93 28.05
CA LYS A 374 -61.07 -32.28 26.82
C LYS A 374 -61.13 -30.76 26.90
N TYR A 375 -62.14 -30.21 27.56
CA TYR A 375 -62.24 -28.79 27.84
C TYR A 375 -61.11 -28.31 28.77
N ASN A 376 -60.83 -29.06 29.84
CA ASN A 376 -59.75 -28.74 30.77
C ASN A 376 -58.37 -28.80 30.09
N ASP A 377 -58.10 -29.85 29.30
CA ASP A 377 -56.84 -30.00 28.55
C ASP A 377 -56.65 -28.85 27.54
N THR A 378 -57.73 -28.43 26.87
CA THR A 378 -57.69 -27.29 25.94
C THR A 378 -57.38 -26.00 26.68
N ASN A 379 -57.96 -25.81 27.87
CA ASN A 379 -57.77 -24.61 28.68
C ASN A 379 -56.34 -24.53 29.26
N GLU A 380 -55.76 -25.66 29.67
CA GLU A 380 -54.34 -25.72 30.08
C GLU A 380 -53.40 -25.40 28.90
N ASN A 381 -53.63 -26.01 27.74
CA ASN A 381 -52.84 -25.72 26.54
C ASN A 381 -52.93 -24.24 26.12
N LEU A 382 -54.11 -23.63 26.22
CA LEU A 382 -54.29 -22.20 25.97
C LEU A 382 -53.49 -21.36 26.96
N LYS A 383 -53.52 -21.70 28.25
CA LYS A 383 -52.75 -20.99 29.28
C LYS A 383 -51.24 -21.08 29.02
N GLU A 384 -50.73 -22.26 28.69
CA GLU A 384 -49.31 -22.45 28.36
C GLU A 384 -48.91 -21.63 27.12
N ASN A 385 -49.77 -21.60 26.10
CA ASN A 385 -49.53 -20.79 24.90
C ASN A 385 -49.53 -19.29 25.21
N PHE A 386 -50.41 -18.80 26.10
CA PHE A 386 -50.38 -17.41 26.53
C PHE A 386 -49.09 -17.06 27.29
N GLU A 387 -48.58 -17.97 28.14
CA GLU A 387 -47.30 -17.78 28.82
C GLU A 387 -46.14 -17.69 27.81
N LYS A 388 -46.10 -18.58 26.80
CA LYS A 388 -45.10 -18.52 25.72
C LYS A 388 -45.17 -17.22 24.92
N ILE A 389 -46.37 -16.75 24.57
CA ILE A 389 -46.56 -15.46 23.87
C ILE A 389 -46.06 -14.30 24.73
N SER A 390 -46.29 -14.35 26.05
CA SER A 390 -45.82 -13.31 26.98
C SER A 390 -44.30 -13.22 27.04
N VAL A 391 -43.60 -14.36 27.00
CA VAL A 391 -42.12 -14.41 26.93
C VAL A 391 -41.63 -13.77 25.62
N VAL A 392 -42.18 -14.18 24.48
CA VAL A 392 -41.82 -13.62 23.16
C VAL A 392 -42.05 -12.10 23.12
N LEU A 393 -43.15 -11.60 23.71
CA LEU A 393 -43.42 -10.16 23.79
C LEU A 393 -42.39 -9.39 24.63
N ASN A 394 -41.84 -10.02 25.67
CA ASN A 394 -40.76 -9.42 26.46
C ASN A 394 -39.46 -9.39 25.67
N ASP A 395 -39.12 -10.48 24.97
CA ASP A 395 -37.92 -10.54 24.11
C ASP A 395 -37.99 -9.46 23.01
N VAL A 396 -39.14 -9.28 22.37
CA VAL A 396 -39.37 -8.21 21.38
C VAL A 396 -39.17 -6.82 21.98
N ARG A 397 -39.60 -6.61 23.24
CA ARG A 397 -39.42 -5.33 23.93
C ARG A 397 -37.95 -5.06 24.24
N GLU A 398 -37.18 -6.08 24.59
CA GLU A 398 -35.74 -5.99 24.81
C GLU A 398 -34.99 -5.70 23.50
N ILE A 399 -35.33 -6.41 22.41
CA ILE A 399 -34.80 -6.15 21.07
C ILE A 399 -35.07 -4.70 20.64
N HIS A 400 -36.28 -4.19 20.86
CA HIS A 400 -36.61 -2.80 20.56
C HIS A 400 -35.74 -1.81 21.35
N SER A 401 -35.44 -2.10 22.63
CA SER A 401 -34.52 -1.28 23.42
C SER A 401 -33.11 -1.29 22.84
N SER A 402 -32.59 -2.46 22.45
CA SER A 402 -31.26 -2.59 21.84
C SER A 402 -31.17 -1.87 20.49
N ILE A 403 -32.25 -1.87 19.69
CA ILE A 403 -32.31 -1.13 18.42
C ILE A 403 -32.22 0.39 18.65
N ASN A 404 -32.84 0.90 19.72
CA ASN A 404 -32.74 2.31 20.06
C ASN A 404 -31.32 2.71 20.45
N GLU A 405 -30.66 1.91 21.31
CA GLU A 405 -29.25 2.13 21.69
C GLU A 405 -28.31 2.07 20.47
N PHE A 406 -28.50 1.07 19.60
CA PHE A 406 -27.76 0.97 18.35
C PHE A 406 -27.97 2.20 17.44
N THR A 407 -29.18 2.76 17.40
CA THR A 407 -29.49 3.96 16.61
C THR A 407 -28.74 5.18 17.14
N GLU A 408 -28.64 5.33 18.47
CA GLU A 408 -27.85 6.40 19.10
C GLU A 408 -26.36 6.27 18.77
N ASP A 409 -25.80 5.04 18.84
CA ASP A 409 -24.41 4.77 18.45
C ASP A 409 -24.14 5.12 16.98
N VAL A 410 -25.06 4.76 16.07
CA VAL A 410 -24.94 5.10 14.65
C VAL A 410 -24.95 6.62 14.43
N GLN A 411 -25.79 7.36 15.17
CA GLN A 411 -25.80 8.82 15.10
C GLN A 411 -24.50 9.44 15.63
N PHE A 412 -23.95 8.89 16.72
CA PHE A 412 -22.67 9.31 17.26
C PHE A 412 -21.54 9.08 16.24
N ILE A 413 -21.45 7.88 15.65
CA ILE A 413 -20.45 7.55 14.61
C ILE A 413 -20.59 8.48 13.40
N ALA A 414 -21.81 8.77 12.97
CA ALA A 414 -22.06 9.71 11.87
C ALA A 414 -21.55 11.13 12.19
N SER A 415 -21.68 11.57 13.44
CA SER A 415 -21.16 12.87 13.88
C SER A 415 -19.62 12.92 13.88
N GLU A 416 -18.95 11.88 14.40
CA GLU A 416 -17.49 11.80 14.39
C GLU A 416 -16.92 11.71 12.98
N ASN A 417 -17.57 10.96 12.08
CA ASN A 417 -17.19 10.91 10.67
C ASN A 417 -17.26 12.28 9.99
N LYS A 418 -18.25 13.13 10.30
CA LYS A 418 -18.30 14.50 9.78
C LYS A 418 -17.09 15.32 10.24
N LYS A 419 -16.64 15.13 11.48
CA LYS A 419 -15.46 15.79 12.03
C LYS A 419 -14.18 15.33 11.32
N ILE A 420 -14.02 14.02 11.13
CA ILE A 420 -12.88 13.44 10.39
C ILE A 420 -12.83 13.99 8.95
N ILE A 421 -13.97 14.11 8.27
CA ILE A 421 -14.03 14.70 6.91
C ILE A 421 -13.57 16.17 6.93
N SER A 422 -13.93 16.93 7.98
CA SER A 422 -13.46 18.30 8.16
C SER A 422 -11.95 18.35 8.36
N ASP A 423 -11.40 17.53 9.26
CA ASP A 423 -9.96 17.47 9.51
C ASP A 423 -9.18 17.07 8.24
N PHE A 424 -9.73 16.14 7.46
CA PHE A 424 -9.13 15.73 6.18
C PHE A 424 -9.10 16.85 5.15
N LYS A 425 -10.12 17.72 5.15
CA LYS A 425 -10.17 18.92 4.30
C LYS A 425 -9.06 19.90 4.69
N ASP A 426 -8.82 20.11 5.98
CA ASP A 426 -7.75 20.99 6.45
C ASP A 426 -6.36 20.43 6.11
N VAL A 427 -6.16 19.12 6.25
CA VAL A 427 -4.92 18.45 5.79
C VAL A 427 -4.72 18.64 4.28
N SER A 428 -5.79 18.51 3.49
CA SER A 428 -5.71 18.71 2.03
C SER A 428 -5.33 20.14 1.67
N VAL A 429 -5.80 21.15 2.42
CA VAL A 429 -5.40 22.55 2.21
C VAL A 429 -3.93 22.73 2.54
N ASN A 430 -3.48 22.23 3.70
CA ASN A 430 -2.07 22.33 4.11
C ASN A 430 -1.11 21.62 3.12
N LEU A 431 -1.51 20.49 2.54
CA LEU A 431 -0.73 19.81 1.51
C LEU A 431 -0.62 20.62 0.23
N LYS A 432 -1.68 21.36 -0.14
CA LYS A 432 -1.65 22.27 -1.27
C LYS A 432 -0.67 23.43 -1.03
N ASP A 433 -0.75 24.05 0.14
CA ASP A 433 0.15 25.15 0.52
C ASP A 433 1.62 24.67 0.58
N PHE A 434 1.86 23.45 1.07
CA PHE A 434 3.18 22.83 1.04
C PHE A 434 3.69 22.61 -0.40
N ALA A 435 2.84 22.16 -1.32
CA ALA A 435 3.20 21.98 -2.72
C ALA A 435 3.55 23.32 -3.40
N GLU A 436 2.80 24.38 -3.13
CA GLU A 436 3.11 25.75 -3.59
C GLU A 436 4.45 26.26 -3.00
N GLY A 437 4.74 25.92 -1.74
CA GLY A 437 6.04 26.19 -1.11
C GLY A 437 7.20 25.47 -1.79
N GLN A 438 7.03 24.22 -2.24
CA GLN A 438 8.05 23.47 -2.97
C GLN A 438 8.36 24.09 -4.35
N GLU A 439 7.35 24.58 -5.04
CA GLU A 439 7.54 25.30 -6.31
C GLU A 439 8.35 26.58 -6.12
N THR A 440 8.10 27.30 -5.03
CA THR A 440 8.88 28.49 -4.65
C THR A 440 10.35 28.15 -4.37
N ILE A 441 10.62 27.05 -3.65
CA ILE A 441 11.98 26.57 -3.38
C ILE A 441 12.70 26.16 -4.67
N LEU A 442 12.01 25.49 -5.60
CA LEU A 442 12.54 25.15 -6.91
C LEU A 442 12.93 26.40 -7.71
N ASN A 443 12.08 27.43 -7.69
CA ASN A 443 12.37 28.70 -8.35
C ASN A 443 13.57 29.43 -7.72
N LEU A 444 13.71 29.40 -6.39
CA LEU A 444 14.89 29.95 -5.70
C LEU A 444 16.17 29.21 -6.10
N TRP A 445 16.14 27.88 -6.14
CA TRP A 445 17.29 27.07 -6.58
C TRP A 445 17.69 27.34 -8.02
N LYS A 446 16.71 27.54 -8.90
CA LYS A 446 16.95 27.96 -10.28
C LYS A 446 17.62 29.34 -10.34
N GLY A 447 17.12 30.31 -9.56
CA GLY A 447 17.74 31.62 -9.43
C GLY A 447 19.19 31.57 -8.91
N TYR A 448 19.47 30.73 -7.90
CA TYR A 448 20.84 30.51 -7.43
C TYR A 448 21.75 29.93 -8.51
N LYS A 449 21.26 28.92 -9.25
CA LYS A 449 22.02 28.32 -10.35
C LYS A 449 22.39 29.37 -11.42
N ASP A 450 21.43 30.21 -11.80
CA ASP A 450 21.65 31.25 -12.82
C ASP A 450 22.64 32.32 -12.32
N ASN A 451 22.57 32.68 -11.04
CA ASN A 451 23.53 33.59 -10.40
C ASN A 451 24.94 33.00 -10.34
N PHE A 452 25.09 31.71 -10.00
CA PHE A 452 26.38 31.03 -10.00
C PHE A 452 26.99 30.96 -11.41
N ALA A 453 26.19 30.64 -12.42
CA ALA A 453 26.65 30.63 -13.81
C ALA A 453 27.09 32.04 -14.27
N SER A 454 26.37 33.08 -13.87
CA SER A 454 26.73 34.46 -14.16
C SER A 454 28.02 34.89 -13.45
N PHE A 455 28.21 34.46 -12.20
CA PHE A 455 29.43 34.70 -11.44
C PHE A 455 30.64 33.97 -12.03
N GLU A 456 30.48 32.70 -12.41
CA GLU A 456 31.51 31.92 -13.11
C GLU A 456 31.94 32.61 -14.40
N LYS A 457 30.96 33.07 -15.20
CA LYS A 457 31.24 33.85 -16.41
C LYS A 457 32.01 35.13 -16.10
N CYS A 458 31.59 35.91 -15.11
CA CYS A 458 32.27 37.14 -14.70
C CYS A 458 33.72 36.89 -14.24
N ILE A 459 33.96 35.80 -13.51
CA ILE A 459 35.31 35.39 -13.13
C ILE A 459 36.16 35.09 -14.36
N ASN A 460 35.64 34.29 -15.30
CA ASN A 460 36.36 33.92 -16.51
C ASN A 460 36.67 35.15 -17.38
N ASP A 461 35.69 36.02 -17.61
CA ASP A 461 35.86 37.26 -18.36
C ASP A 461 36.93 38.17 -17.71
N ASN A 462 36.96 38.23 -16.36
CA ASN A 462 37.99 38.98 -15.65
C ASN A 462 39.38 38.36 -15.76
N PHE A 463 39.51 37.03 -15.68
CA PHE A 463 40.79 36.36 -15.87
C PHE A 463 41.35 36.56 -17.28
N GLU A 464 40.48 36.50 -18.29
CA GLU A 464 40.86 36.76 -19.68
C GLU A 464 41.32 38.22 -19.86
N ASN A 465 40.61 39.18 -19.26
CA ASN A 465 41.04 40.58 -19.23
C ASN A 465 42.38 40.78 -18.50
N TYR A 466 42.61 40.11 -17.36
CA TYR A 466 43.90 40.17 -16.65
C TYR A 466 45.03 39.59 -17.49
N GLN A 467 44.78 38.51 -18.23
CA GLN A 467 45.75 37.91 -19.13
C GLN A 467 46.13 38.88 -20.26
N ILE A 468 45.14 39.53 -20.89
CA ILE A 468 45.37 40.56 -21.92
C ILE A 468 46.18 41.73 -21.36
N ILE A 469 45.85 42.21 -20.16
CA ILE A 469 46.60 43.31 -19.51
C ILE A 469 48.04 42.89 -19.22
N LEU A 470 48.27 41.67 -18.74
CA LEU A 470 49.62 41.17 -18.46
C LEU A 470 50.46 41.05 -19.74
N GLU A 471 49.84 40.62 -20.85
CA GLU A 471 50.48 40.55 -22.17
C GLU A 471 50.84 41.95 -22.68
N ASP A 472 49.91 42.92 -22.66
CA ASP A 472 50.17 44.31 -23.06
C ASP A 472 51.24 44.99 -22.18
N VAL A 473 51.25 44.73 -20.88
CA VAL A 473 52.29 45.24 -19.98
C VAL A 473 53.64 44.61 -20.30
N SER A 474 53.69 43.29 -20.51
CA SER A 474 54.92 42.58 -20.90
C SER A 474 55.51 43.14 -22.19
N ASP A 475 54.68 43.33 -23.22
CA ASP A 475 55.09 43.88 -24.50
C ASP A 475 55.61 45.32 -24.37
N LYS A 476 54.90 46.18 -23.62
CA LYS A 476 55.36 47.56 -23.36
C LYS A 476 56.69 47.61 -22.60
N TYR A 477 56.90 46.74 -21.63
CA TYR A 477 58.18 46.65 -20.91
C TYR A 477 59.28 46.10 -21.84
N GLY A 478 58.96 45.11 -22.67
CA GLY A 478 59.85 44.58 -23.69
C GLY A 478 60.33 45.66 -24.66
N GLU A 479 59.40 46.38 -25.29
CA GLU A 479 59.71 47.50 -26.19
C GLU A 479 60.53 48.59 -25.50
N LYS A 480 60.21 48.92 -24.25
CA LYS A 480 60.94 49.94 -23.50
C LYS A 480 62.35 49.51 -23.15
N ILE A 481 62.56 48.25 -22.78
CA ILE A 481 63.89 47.67 -22.54
C ILE A 481 64.70 47.65 -23.84
N ASP A 482 64.11 47.25 -24.96
CA ASP A 482 64.78 47.24 -26.27
C ASP A 482 65.19 48.65 -26.70
N LYS A 483 64.31 49.63 -26.51
CA LYS A 483 64.60 51.04 -26.81
C LYS A 483 65.72 51.58 -25.92
N LEU A 484 65.66 51.34 -24.61
CA LEU A 484 66.71 51.76 -23.67
C LEU A 484 68.05 51.09 -23.98
N THR A 485 68.03 49.81 -24.33
CA THR A 485 69.24 49.06 -24.72
C THR A 485 69.83 49.62 -26.01
N THR A 486 68.99 49.93 -27.00
CA THR A 486 69.42 50.54 -28.25
C THR A 486 70.00 51.94 -28.03
N ASP A 487 69.34 52.78 -27.24
CA ASP A 487 69.82 54.14 -26.91
C ASP A 487 71.12 54.08 -26.10
N TYR A 488 71.26 53.12 -25.17
CA TYR A 488 72.49 52.89 -24.43
C TYR A 488 73.64 52.46 -25.33
N ILE A 489 73.43 51.48 -26.22
CA ILE A 489 74.43 51.05 -27.21
C ILE A 489 74.83 52.22 -28.11
N LYS A 490 73.87 53.02 -28.58
CA LYS A 490 74.15 54.20 -29.41
C LYS A 490 74.98 55.23 -28.66
N THR A 491 74.63 55.54 -27.41
CA THR A 491 75.36 56.50 -26.57
C THR A 491 76.76 56.00 -26.26
N MET A 492 76.91 54.71 -25.95
CA MET A 492 78.19 54.08 -25.70
C MET A 492 79.09 54.10 -26.95
N ASN A 493 78.54 53.81 -28.13
CA ASN A 493 79.28 53.92 -29.39
C ASN A 493 79.75 55.35 -29.67
N MET A 494 78.88 56.35 -29.46
CA MET A 494 79.26 57.77 -29.62
C MET A 494 80.36 58.18 -28.63
N GLY A 495 80.23 57.81 -27.35
CA GLY A 495 81.26 58.08 -26.34
C GLY A 495 82.58 57.39 -26.65
N MET A 496 82.53 56.16 -27.16
CA MET A 496 83.73 55.41 -27.58
C MET A 496 84.39 56.04 -28.80
N GLU A 497 83.61 56.52 -29.77
CA GLU A 497 84.11 57.29 -30.92
C GLU A 497 84.77 58.62 -30.48
N ASP A 498 84.17 59.33 -29.53
CA ASP A 498 84.74 60.56 -28.98
C ASP A 498 86.05 60.30 -28.22
N VAL A 499 86.12 59.21 -27.45
CA VAL A 499 87.38 58.79 -26.80
C VAL A 499 88.45 58.49 -27.84
N PHE A 500 88.11 57.76 -28.91
CA PHE A 500 89.06 57.47 -29.99
C PHE A 500 89.51 58.74 -30.73
N LYS A 501 88.60 59.67 -31.02
CA LYS A 501 88.95 60.99 -31.59
C LYS A 501 89.85 61.79 -30.64
N GLY A 502 89.54 61.80 -29.35
CA GLY A 502 90.37 62.44 -28.33
C GLY A 502 91.78 61.83 -28.28
N TYR A 503 91.88 60.51 -28.37
CA TYR A 503 93.15 59.80 -28.43
C TYR A 503 93.95 60.15 -29.70
N ASP A 504 93.30 60.19 -30.86
CA ASP A 504 93.91 60.52 -32.14
C ASP A 504 94.42 61.97 -32.20
N ASN A 505 93.63 62.91 -31.66
CA ASN A 505 94.04 64.30 -31.48
C ASN A 505 95.24 64.42 -30.52
N HIS A 506 95.23 63.66 -29.43
CA HIS A 506 96.33 63.69 -28.46
C HIS A 506 97.63 63.08 -29.03
N ILE A 507 97.53 62.04 -29.87
CA ILE A 507 98.67 61.53 -30.65
C ILE A 507 99.17 62.60 -31.61
N THR A 508 98.27 63.30 -32.30
CA THR A 508 98.63 64.38 -33.23
C THR A 508 99.38 65.51 -32.51
N GLU A 509 98.87 65.99 -31.36
CA GLU A 509 99.56 67.00 -30.55
C GLU A 509 100.95 66.52 -30.06
N VAL A 510 101.07 65.24 -29.68
CA VAL A 510 102.35 64.66 -29.27
C VAL A 510 103.33 64.65 -30.45
N ILE A 511 102.87 64.28 -31.65
CA ILE A 511 103.68 64.31 -32.88
C ILE A 511 104.12 65.74 -33.19
N GLU A 512 103.23 66.73 -33.13
CA GLU A 512 103.56 68.14 -33.37
C GLU A 512 104.59 68.68 -32.36
N LYS A 513 104.40 68.38 -31.07
CA LYS A 513 105.40 68.74 -30.03
C LYS A 513 106.74 68.09 -30.30
N PHE A 514 106.75 66.82 -30.69
CA PHE A 514 107.99 66.10 -31.01
C PHE A 514 108.69 66.69 -32.25
N GLN A 515 107.93 67.06 -33.29
CA GLN A 515 108.44 67.79 -34.45
C GLN A 515 108.98 69.17 -34.07
N GLY A 516 108.30 69.89 -33.17
CA GLY A 516 108.77 71.17 -32.62
C GLY A 516 110.12 71.03 -31.91
N VAL A 517 110.26 70.01 -31.05
CA VAL A 517 111.54 69.71 -30.38
C VAL A 517 112.64 69.37 -31.39
N LEU A 518 112.34 68.56 -32.41
CA LEU A 518 113.30 68.25 -33.48
C LEU A 518 113.73 69.51 -34.25
N LYS A 519 112.82 70.44 -34.49
CA LYS A 519 113.12 71.73 -35.14
C LYS A 519 114.03 72.59 -34.28
N THR A 520 113.73 72.75 -32.99
CA THR A 520 114.59 73.50 -32.06
C THR A 520 115.97 72.86 -31.92
N PHE A 521 116.05 71.54 -31.91
CA PHE A 521 117.32 70.82 -31.91
C PHE A 521 118.14 71.10 -33.18
N LYS A 522 117.50 71.14 -34.34
CA LYS A 522 118.14 71.51 -35.61
C LYS A 522 118.64 72.96 -35.60
N GLU A 523 117.83 73.92 -35.15
CA GLU A 523 118.21 75.34 -35.05
C GLU A 523 119.41 75.54 -34.12
N ASN A 524 119.47 74.81 -32.99
CA ASN A 524 120.61 74.85 -32.09
C ASN A 524 121.89 74.27 -32.71
N LEU A 525 121.79 73.25 -33.57
CA LEU A 525 122.93 72.73 -34.32
C LEU A 525 123.45 73.74 -35.35
N GLU A 526 122.57 74.44 -36.05
CA GLU A 526 122.95 75.51 -36.99
C GLU A 526 123.62 76.69 -36.26
N LEU A 527 123.08 77.13 -35.12
CA LEU A 527 123.71 78.14 -34.26
C LEU A 527 125.09 77.71 -33.74
N SER A 528 125.26 76.42 -33.43
CA SER A 528 126.54 75.88 -33.01
C SER A 528 127.57 75.89 -34.13
N ASP A 529 127.15 75.66 -35.38
CA ASP A 529 128.01 75.74 -36.57
C ASP A 529 128.45 77.18 -36.86
N ASP A 530 127.52 78.14 -36.80
CA ASP A 530 127.80 79.57 -36.99
C ASP A 530 128.77 80.12 -35.93
N ASN A 531 128.60 79.73 -34.67
CA ASN A 531 129.53 80.11 -33.60
C ASN A 531 130.93 79.51 -33.80
N LEU A 532 131.03 78.30 -34.32
CA LEU A 532 132.32 77.67 -34.66
C LEU A 532 133.02 78.46 -35.78
N LYS A 533 132.27 78.90 -36.78
CA LYS A 533 132.77 79.75 -37.88
C LYS A 533 133.27 81.11 -37.40
N ASN A 534 132.48 81.81 -36.58
CA ASN A 534 132.89 83.11 -36.02
C ASN A 534 134.15 83.01 -35.16
N ASN A 535 134.30 81.93 -34.38
CA ASN A 535 135.51 81.72 -33.58
C ASN A 535 136.75 81.43 -34.45
N LEU A 536 136.59 80.78 -35.59
CA LEU A 536 137.65 80.58 -36.59
C LEU A 536 138.10 81.91 -37.20
N ASP A 537 137.16 82.79 -37.57
CA ASP A 537 137.48 84.12 -38.13
C ASP A 537 138.19 85.01 -37.10
N LEU A 538 137.75 85.02 -35.84
CA LEU A 538 138.40 85.77 -34.75
C LEU A 538 139.84 85.30 -34.47
N LEU A 539 140.10 83.99 -34.59
CA LEU A 539 141.46 83.45 -34.45
C LEU A 539 142.36 83.94 -35.59
N GLN A 540 141.84 84.03 -36.80
CA GLN A 540 142.57 84.50 -37.98
C GLN A 540 142.91 86.00 -37.87
N GLU A 541 141.96 86.82 -37.41
CA GLU A 541 142.15 88.27 -37.21
C GLU A 541 143.19 88.59 -36.11
N ASN A 542 143.25 87.75 -35.07
CA ASN A 542 144.21 87.90 -33.98
C ASN A 542 145.65 87.56 -34.43
N LEU A 543 145.80 86.56 -35.31
CA LEU A 543 147.08 86.21 -35.95
C LEU A 543 147.63 87.37 -36.81
N GLU A 544 146.78 88.04 -37.59
CA GLU A 544 147.17 89.22 -38.36
C GLU A 544 147.55 90.42 -37.48
N SER A 545 146.84 90.60 -36.35
CA SER A 545 147.10 91.68 -35.40
C SER A 545 148.47 91.52 -34.70
N GLN A 546 148.89 90.29 -34.37
CA GLN A 546 150.23 90.05 -33.83
C GLN A 546 151.34 90.34 -34.84
N SER A 547 151.12 90.08 -36.13
CA SER A 547 152.07 90.42 -37.21
C SER A 547 152.34 91.93 -37.26
N LYS A 548 151.28 92.76 -37.20
CA LYS A 548 151.41 94.24 -37.23
C LYS A 548 152.11 94.82 -36.01
N LEU A 549 151.91 94.23 -34.81
CA LEU A 549 152.61 94.63 -33.59
C LEU A 549 154.13 94.38 -33.66
N SER A 550 154.56 93.33 -34.36
CA SER A 550 155.99 93.03 -34.60
C SER A 550 156.68 94.11 -35.43
N GLU A 551 156.04 94.62 -36.49
CA GLU A 551 156.59 95.69 -37.34
C GLU A 551 156.73 97.03 -36.62
N ILE A 552 155.72 97.40 -35.81
CA ILE A 552 155.75 98.65 -35.03
C ILE A 552 156.90 98.64 -34.01
N ASN A 553 157.15 97.48 -33.37
CA ASN A 553 158.22 97.36 -32.37
C ASN A 553 159.62 97.54 -32.99
N ASN A 554 159.83 97.05 -34.22
CA ASN A 554 161.08 97.28 -34.96
C ASN A 554 161.27 98.78 -35.30
N GLY A 555 160.20 99.49 -35.66
CA GLY A 555 160.27 100.93 -35.95
C GLY A 555 160.56 101.83 -34.74
N ILE A 556 160.12 101.43 -33.54
CA ILE A 556 160.41 102.14 -32.28
C ILE A 556 161.86 101.94 -31.85
N SER A 557 162.41 100.74 -32.04
CA SER A 557 163.81 100.42 -31.72
C SER A 557 164.80 101.29 -32.49
N GLU A 558 164.56 101.52 -33.79
CA GLU A 558 165.43 102.34 -34.64
C GLU A 558 165.36 103.84 -34.30
N LYS A 559 164.17 104.36 -33.93
CA LYS A 559 164.04 105.75 -33.48
C LYS A 559 164.77 106.02 -32.16
N ASN A 560 164.77 105.05 -31.24
CA ASN A 560 165.49 105.19 -29.96
C ASN A 560 167.02 105.20 -30.16
N ARG A 561 167.55 104.45 -31.14
CA ARG A 561 168.98 104.46 -31.51
C ARG A 561 169.44 105.84 -31.99
N VAL A 562 168.66 106.49 -32.87
CA VAL A 562 168.96 107.83 -33.41
C VAL A 562 168.88 108.93 -32.34
N LEU A 563 168.00 108.75 -31.34
CA LEU A 563 167.84 109.69 -30.23
C LEU A 563 169.03 109.63 -29.25
N LEU A 564 169.56 108.43 -28.98
CA LEU A 564 170.77 108.22 -28.18
C LEU A 564 172.01 108.86 -28.80
N GLU A 565 172.22 108.72 -30.12
CA GLU A 565 173.35 109.38 -30.83
C GLU A 565 173.29 110.92 -30.75
N LYS A 566 172.09 111.50 -30.75
CA LYS A 566 171.91 112.96 -30.61
C LYS A 566 172.20 113.46 -29.20
N ILE A 567 171.86 112.67 -28.18
CA ILE A 567 172.13 113.01 -26.78
C ILE A 567 173.64 112.97 -26.51
N GLU A 568 174.35 111.95 -27.02
CA GLU A 568 175.82 111.85 -26.91
C GLU A 568 176.55 113.05 -27.57
N LYS A 569 176.15 113.45 -28.78
CA LYS A 569 176.73 114.63 -29.46
C LYS A 569 176.49 115.94 -28.71
N THR A 570 175.35 116.06 -28.01
CA THR A 570 175.00 117.27 -27.25
C THR A 570 175.78 117.35 -25.95
N GLN A 571 176.00 116.23 -25.26
CA GLN A 571 176.87 116.17 -24.08
C GLN A 571 178.34 116.48 -24.44
N GLN A 572 178.82 116.06 -25.61
CA GLN A 572 180.16 116.37 -26.10
C GLN A 572 180.35 117.86 -26.47
N HIS A 573 179.26 118.56 -26.83
CA HIS A 573 179.30 120.01 -27.09
C HIS A 573 179.29 120.83 -25.78
N LEU A 574 178.59 120.35 -24.75
CA LEU A 574 178.60 120.92 -23.40
C LEU A 574 179.98 120.85 -22.72
N ALA A 575 180.79 119.82 -23.00
CA ALA A 575 182.15 119.69 -22.46
C ALA A 575 183.19 120.61 -23.13
N ASN A 576 182.98 121.03 -24.38
CA ASN A 576 183.96 121.85 -25.13
C ASN A 576 183.82 123.37 -24.90
N LEU A 577 182.73 123.83 -24.28
CA LEU A 577 182.51 125.25 -23.96
C LEU A 577 182.97 125.64 -22.55
N GLU A 578 183.27 124.68 -21.68
CA GLU A 578 183.93 124.92 -20.38
C GLU A 578 185.43 125.28 -20.52
N GLU A 579 186.04 125.13 -21.70
CA GLU A 579 187.51 125.23 -21.86
C GLU A 579 188.02 126.47 -22.65
N LYS A 580 187.17 127.41 -23.09
CA LYS A 580 187.62 128.62 -23.83
C LYS A 580 186.87 129.92 -23.50
N GLY A 581 187.45 130.68 -22.57
CA GLY A 581 187.48 132.16 -22.53
C GLY A 581 186.50 132.80 -21.52
N ASP A 582 186.91 133.46 -20.43
CA ASP A 582 188.21 134.02 -20.00
C ASP A 582 188.96 134.81 -21.09
N ARG A 583 188.24 135.78 -21.65
CA ARG A 583 188.68 137.18 -21.77
C ARG A 583 187.49 138.10 -21.58
#